data_AF-A0A8X7THQ1-F1
#
_entry.id   AF-A0A8X7THQ1-F1
#
_cell.length_a   1.000
_cell.length_b   1.000
_cell.length_c   1.000
_cell.angle_alpha   90.00
_cell.angle_beta   90.00
_cell.angle_gamma   90.00
#
_symmetry.space_group_name_H-M   'P 1'
#
loop_
_entity.id
_entity.type
_entity.pdbx_description
1 polymer ?
#
loop_
_entity_poly.entity_id
_entity_poly.type
_entity_poly.pdbx_seq_one_letter_code
_entity_poly.pdbx_strand_id
1 'polypeptide(L)'
;MKDREASRSRVKMMPIGTPRVPYRNREEGTWQWVDIWNALYRERVIFIGQNIDEEFSNQILATMLYLDTLDDSRRIYMYLNGPGGD
;
A
#
# COMPACT_ATOMS: atom_id res chain seq x y z
N MET A 1 14.63 46.90 12.86
CA MET A 1 14.76 45.63 12.11
C MET A 1 13.37 45.17 11.76
N LYS A 2 13.07 44.96 10.47
CA LYS A 2 11.72 44.65 9.97
C LYS A 2 11.77 43.21 9.49
N ASP A 3 11.27 42.29 10.29
CA ASP A 3 11.31 40.86 9.99
C ASP A 3 10.43 40.56 8.77
N ARG A 4 11.08 40.06 7.71
CA ARG A 4 10.42 39.55 6.51
C ARG A 4 9.90 38.15 6.84
N GLU A 5 8.63 38.06 7.21
CA GLU A 5 7.96 36.77 7.28
C GLU A 5 7.81 36.24 5.84
N ALA A 6 8.67 35.29 5.49
CA ALA A 6 8.61 34.60 4.22
C ALA A 6 7.28 33.82 4.18
N SER A 7 6.30 34.33 3.44
CA SER A 7 5.10 33.62 3.05
C SER A 7 5.51 32.36 2.29
N ARG A 8 5.74 31.26 3.03
CA ARG A 8 5.87 29.93 2.46
C ARG A 8 4.58 29.66 1.72
N SER A 9 4.66 29.67 0.39
CA SER A 9 3.59 29.23 -0.47
C SER A 9 3.12 27.88 0.04
N ARG A 10 1.92 27.83 0.64
CA ARG A 10 1.23 26.58 0.93
C ARG A 10 1.09 25.91 -0.43
N VAL A 11 1.92 24.90 -0.69
CA VAL A 11 1.71 23.99 -1.80
C VAL A 11 0.32 23.42 -1.56
N LYS A 12 -0.66 23.92 -2.31
CA LYS A 12 -2.01 23.39 -2.32
C LYS A 12 -1.88 22.02 -2.96
N MET A 13 -1.67 21.00 -2.13
CA MET A 13 -1.68 19.60 -2.54
C MET A 13 -2.98 19.41 -3.34
N MET A 14 -2.84 19.25 -4.65
CA MET A 14 -3.92 18.70 -5.46
C MET A 14 -4.15 17.28 -4.94
N PRO A 15 -5.38 16.72 -5.01
CA PRO A 15 -5.58 15.33 -4.65
C PRO A 15 -4.76 14.48 -5.62
N ILE A 16 -3.57 14.07 -5.19
CA ILE A 16 -2.72 13.18 -5.94
C ILE A 16 -3.49 11.86 -5.90
N GLY A 17 -4.15 11.50 -7.00
CA GLY A 17 -4.63 10.13 -7.20
C GLY A 17 -3.49 9.15 -6.92
N THR A 18 -3.79 7.88 -6.63
CA THR A 18 -2.81 6.98 -6.03
C THR A 18 -1.43 7.06 -6.70
N PRO A 19 -0.36 7.32 -5.93
CA PRO A 19 0.98 7.46 -6.47
C PRO A 19 1.39 6.26 -7.31
N ARG A 20 2.07 6.50 -8.44
CA ARG A 20 2.64 5.45 -9.28
C ARG A 20 4.14 5.35 -9.05
N VAL A 21 4.63 4.12 -9.04
CA VAL A 21 6.05 3.78 -8.81
C VAL A 21 6.58 2.89 -9.93
N PRO A 22 7.88 2.97 -10.26
CA PRO A 22 8.49 2.03 -11.17
C PRO A 22 8.61 0.67 -10.47
N TYR A 23 8.05 -0.37 -11.08
CA TYR A 23 8.10 -1.75 -10.60
C TYR A 23 8.69 -2.65 -11.68
N ARG A 24 9.57 -3.56 -11.29
CA ARG A 24 10.19 -4.55 -12.19
C ARG A 24 9.71 -5.94 -11.80
N ASN A 25 8.93 -6.57 -12.66
CA ASN A 25 8.58 -7.98 -12.47
C ASN A 25 9.82 -8.86 -12.66
N ARG A 26 10.01 -9.83 -11.76
CA ARG A 26 11.11 -10.81 -11.81
C ARG A 26 11.06 -11.66 -13.09
N GLU A 27 9.87 -11.91 -13.62
CA GLU A 27 9.67 -12.81 -14.78
C GLU A 27 9.79 -12.08 -16.12
N GLU A 28 9.20 -10.89 -16.26
CA GLU A 28 9.13 -10.16 -17.54
C GLU A 28 10.37 -9.29 -17.80
N GLY A 29 11.18 -8.99 -16.78
CA GLY A 29 12.42 -8.23 -16.87
C GLY A 29 12.27 -6.73 -17.21
N THR A 30 11.09 -6.27 -17.64
CA THR A 30 10.78 -4.90 -18.04
C THR A 30 10.29 -4.03 -16.87
N TRP A 31 10.51 -2.72 -16.98
CA TRP A 31 10.01 -1.73 -16.02
C TRP A 31 8.60 -1.29 -16.38
N GLN A 32 7.70 -1.31 -15.40
CA GLN A 32 6.32 -0.87 -15.55
C GLN A 32 5.99 0.15 -14.46
N TRP A 33 5.22 1.18 -14.82
CA TRP A 33 4.67 2.11 -13.84
C TRP A 33 3.38 1.55 -13.27
N VAL A 34 3.37 1.17 -12.01
CA VAL A 34 2.19 0.61 -11.34
C VAL A 34 1.76 1.50 -10.20
N ASP A 35 0.50 1.36 -9.80
CA ASP A 35 -0.01 1.89 -8.54
C ASP A 35 0.82 1.38 -7.34
N ILE A 36 1.10 2.25 -6.37
CA ILE A 36 1.94 1.89 -5.21
C ILE A 36 1.35 0.74 -4.38
N TRP A 37 0.03 0.63 -4.26
CA TRP A 37 -0.59 -0.49 -3.55
C TRP A 37 -0.35 -1.78 -4.31
N ASN A 38 -0.50 -1.77 -5.63
CA ASN A 38 -0.19 -2.94 -6.46
C ASN A 38 1.28 -3.37 -6.36
N ALA A 39 2.22 -2.41 -6.30
CA ALA A 39 3.63 -2.73 -6.07
C ALA A 39 3.84 -3.41 -4.70
N LEU A 40 3.24 -2.86 -3.64
CA LEU A 40 3.34 -3.40 -2.29
C LEU A 40 2.71 -4.79 -2.15
N TYR A 41 1.53 -5.02 -2.74
CA TYR A 41 0.87 -6.32 -2.75
C TYR A 41 1.72 -7.40 -3.43
N ARG A 42 2.38 -7.07 -4.55
CA ARG A 42 3.32 -7.98 -5.21
C ARG A 42 4.53 -8.32 -4.35
N GLU A 43 4.91 -7.42 -3.45
CA GLU A 43 5.95 -7.64 -2.43
C GLU A 43 5.42 -8.26 -1.13
N ARG A 44 4.20 -8.81 -1.13
CA ARG A 44 3.56 -9.49 0.01
C ARG A 44 3.30 -8.57 1.20
N VAL A 45 2.98 -7.32 0.92
CA VAL A 45 2.55 -6.34 1.92
C VAL A 45 1.04 -6.17 1.85
N ILE A 46 0.34 -6.48 2.94
CA ILE A 46 -1.10 -6.30 3.10
C ILE A 46 -1.35 -5.09 3.99
N PHE A 47 -2.24 -4.18 3.56
CA PHE A 47 -2.65 -3.02 4.35
C PHE A 47 -4.11 -3.15 4.76
N ILE A 48 -4.39 -3.00 6.05
CA ILE A 48 -5.74 -2.99 6.60
C ILE A 48 -6.01 -1.60 7.15
N GLY A 49 -6.83 -0.85 6.40
CA GLY A 49 -7.12 0.56 6.67
C GLY A 49 -8.57 0.86 7.05
N GLN A 50 -9.42 -0.16 7.10
CA GLN A 50 -10.87 -0.03 7.22
C GLN A 50 -11.42 -0.96 8.32
N ASN A 51 -12.72 -0.81 8.62
CA ASN A 51 -13.41 -1.70 9.55
C ASN A 51 -13.27 -3.16 9.09
N ILE A 52 -13.04 -4.06 10.04
CA ILE A 52 -12.93 -5.50 9.77
C ILE A 52 -14.27 -6.16 10.09
N ASP A 53 -15.07 -6.42 9.07
CA ASP A 53 -16.25 -7.27 9.16
C ASP A 53 -15.94 -8.71 8.74
N GLU A 54 -16.93 -9.61 8.86
CA GLU A 54 -16.80 -11.03 8.53
C GLU A 54 -16.34 -11.26 7.08
N GLU A 55 -16.91 -10.51 6.13
CA GLU A 55 -16.57 -10.65 4.71
C GLU A 55 -15.12 -10.22 4.46
N PHE A 56 -14.72 -9.06 4.98
CA PHE A 56 -13.37 -8.54 4.81
C PHE A 56 -12.33 -9.40 5.53
N SER A 57 -12.66 -9.93 6.71
CA SER A 57 -11.83 -10.91 7.43
C SER A 57 -11.57 -12.16 6.59
N ASN A 58 -12.62 -12.72 5.97
CA ASN A 58 -12.50 -13.87 5.08
C ASN A 58 -11.64 -13.57 3.84
N GLN A 59 -11.73 -12.36 3.29
CA GLN A 59 -10.87 -11.93 2.17
C GLN A 59 -9.39 -11.84 2.59
N ILE A 60 -9.10 -11.29 3.77
CA ILE A 60 -7.73 -11.24 4.32
C ILE A 60 -7.19 -12.66 4.51
N LEU A 61 -7.98 -13.56 5.10
CA LEU A 61 -7.61 -14.97 5.29
C LEU A 61 -7.29 -15.66 3.95
N ALA A 62 -8.17 -15.55 2.97
CA ALA A 62 -7.98 -16.14 1.65
C ALA A 62 -6.72 -15.59 0.96
N THR A 63 -6.47 -14.29 1.08
CA THR A 63 -5.26 -13.65 0.53
C THR A 63 -3.99 -14.18 1.18
N MET A 64 -3.97 -14.31 2.52
CA MET A 64 -2.81 -14.86 3.23
C MET A 64 -2.52 -16.31 2.82
N LEU A 65 -3.55 -17.16 2.77
CA LEU A 65 -3.40 -18.54 2.32
C LEU A 65 -2.88 -18.63 0.88
N TYR A 66 -3.40 -17.79 -0.02
CA TYR A 66 -2.92 -17.76 -1.40
C TYR A 66 -1.45 -17.32 -1.49
N LEU A 67 -1.04 -16.28 -0.76
CA LEU A 67 0.36 -15.86 -0.74
C LEU A 67 1.29 -16.95 -0.19
N ASP A 68 0.84 -17.72 0.80
CA ASP A 68 1.59 -18.83 1.37
C ASP A 68 1.81 -19.94 0.33
N THR A 69 0.79 -20.29 -0.46
CA THR A 69 0.92 -21.28 -1.55
C THR A 69 1.89 -20.89 -2.66
N LEU A 70 2.17 -19.58 -2.84
CA LEU A 70 3.07 -19.11 -3.88
C LEU A 70 4.55 -19.26 -3.49
N ASP A 71 4.87 -19.13 -2.19
CA ASP A 71 6.23 -19.27 -1.64
C ASP A 71 6.11 -19.20 -0.10
N ASP A 72 6.09 -20.35 0.57
CA ASP A 72 5.94 -20.47 2.03
C ASP A 72 7.20 -20.02 2.80
N SER A 73 8.33 -19.86 2.10
CA SER A 73 9.60 -19.40 2.69
C SER A 73 9.64 -17.88 2.89
N ARG A 74 8.79 -17.15 2.16
CA ARG A 74 8.76 -15.67 2.16
C ARG A 74 7.72 -15.14 3.15
N ARG A 75 8.18 -14.28 4.06
CA ARG A 75 7.32 -13.56 5.03
C ARG A 75 6.25 -12.71 4.33
N ILE A 76 5.07 -12.68 4.94
CA ILE A 76 3.99 -11.74 4.65
C ILE A 76 4.07 -10.61 5.67
N TYR A 77 3.99 -9.36 5.23
CA TYR A 77 3.96 -8.19 6.11
C TYR A 77 2.56 -7.60 6.14
N MET A 78 2.02 -7.41 7.34
CA MET A 78 0.71 -6.82 7.53
C MET A 78 0.83 -5.50 8.30
N TYR A 79 0.30 -4.43 7.72
CA TYR A 79 0.24 -3.11 8.34
C TYR A 79 -1.20 -2.80 8.70
N LEU A 80 -1.44 -2.57 9.99
CA LEU A 80 -2.76 -2.34 10.57
C LEU A 80 -2.92 -0.87 10.93
N ASN A 81 -3.94 -0.23 10.37
CA ASN A 81 -4.33 1.14 10.69
C ASN A 81 -5.84 1.30 10.47
N GLY A 82 -6.65 0.69 11.34
CA GLY A 82 -8.10 0.71 11.23
C GLY A 82 -8.77 0.84 12.60
N PRO A 83 -10.09 1.10 12.62
CA PRO A 83 -10.86 1.26 13.86
C PRO A 83 -11.03 -0.05 14.66
N GLY A 84 -10.62 -1.18 14.09
CA GLY A 84 -10.89 -2.52 14.63
C GLY A 84 -11.92 -3.25 13.78
N GLY A 85 -12.65 -4.17 14.40
CA GLY A 85 -13.74 -4.92 13.81
C GLY A 85 -14.78 -5.28 14.86
N ASP A 86 -15.82 -5.98 14.43
CA ASP A 86 -16.90 -6.50 15.27
C ASP A 86 -16.65 -7.94 15.73
#